data_AF-A0A942TS31-F1
#
_entry.id   AF-A0A942TS31-F1
#
_cell.length_a   1.000
_cell.length_b   1.000
_cell.length_c   1.000
_cell.angle_alpha   90.00
_cell.angle_beta   90.00
_cell.angle_gamma   90.00
#
_symmetry.space_group_name_H-M   'P 1'
#
loop_
_entity.id
_entity.type
_entity.pdbx_description
1 polymer ?
#
loop_
_entity_poly.entity_id
_entity_poly.type
_entity_poly.pdbx_seq_one_letter_code
_entity_poly.pdbx_strand_id
1 'polypeptide(L)'
;MSKWSCFLKNESKCRMCRREDRINRFKKEVKKENYKFVDFVTEERAVLQCEKFHDKYEVDMSKFFDGGRCPQCAIQKRADNKRHTIDFIKNHIEFESGTGYKLLNSDYQSNLSKLKIECDKGHIYTTNFINFYNNKSRCPYCAGVVKYTYEYVKWYIESFGHELISKKYENNRSGIMVRCERGHESETTFGSFLKGHRCRLCSYEDVRGEYHHNWKGGVTTLNKFLRELLHDWKEDSLKATNYTCDITGKNGYLEVHHKYPFHSMVSEVLIDLNITNKESVGDYS
;
A
#
# COMPACT_ATOMS: atom_id res chain seq x y z
N MET A 1 82.18 -19.01 14.47
CA MET A 1 82.94 -17.82 14.00
C MET A 1 81.99 -16.63 14.00
N SER A 2 82.34 -15.59 14.77
CA SER A 2 81.43 -14.55 15.25
C SER A 2 80.87 -13.64 14.14
N LYS A 3 79.59 -13.21 14.29
CA LYS A 3 78.84 -12.26 13.44
C LYS A 3 79.48 -10.85 13.33
N TRP A 4 80.73 -10.66 13.75
CA TRP A 4 81.37 -9.35 13.99
C TRP A 4 82.31 -8.86 12.88
N SER A 5 82.43 -9.55 11.74
CA SER A 5 83.36 -9.12 10.67
C SER A 5 82.84 -7.98 9.79
N CYS A 6 81.60 -7.51 9.94
CA CYS A 6 81.02 -6.48 9.05
C CYS A 6 81.11 -5.04 9.55
N PHE A 7 81.79 -4.75 10.67
CA PHE A 7 81.66 -3.44 11.32
C PHE A 7 82.68 -2.36 10.93
N LEU A 8 83.68 -2.62 10.07
CA LEU A 8 84.87 -1.75 10.09
C LEU A 8 85.05 -0.67 9.01
N LYS A 9 84.23 -0.50 7.96
CA LYS A 9 84.55 0.53 6.94
C LYS A 9 83.44 1.34 6.24
N ASN A 10 82.16 1.23 6.60
CA ASN A 10 81.14 2.19 6.09
C ASN A 10 79.86 2.06 6.93
N GLU A 11 79.19 3.17 7.21
CA GLU A 11 77.91 3.26 7.96
C GLU A 11 76.72 2.48 7.32
N SER A 12 76.98 1.68 6.29
CA SER A 12 75.99 0.89 5.58
C SER A 12 75.98 -0.56 6.05
N LYS A 13 74.85 -0.99 6.65
CA LYS A 13 74.61 -2.39 7.02
C LYS A 13 74.73 -3.31 5.79
N CYS A 14 75.25 -4.52 5.96
CA CYS A 14 75.28 -5.52 4.88
C CYS A 14 73.86 -6.00 4.51
N ARG A 15 73.70 -6.62 3.34
CA ARG A 15 72.39 -7.09 2.83
C ARG A 15 71.68 -8.03 3.82
N MET A 16 72.42 -8.91 4.49
CA MET A 16 71.86 -9.83 5.47
C MET A 16 71.35 -9.11 6.73
N CYS A 17 72.11 -8.16 7.28
CA CYS A 17 71.68 -7.38 8.44
C CYS A 17 70.45 -6.52 8.15
N ARG A 18 70.39 -5.84 6.98
CA ARG A 18 69.20 -5.07 6.59
C ARG A 18 67.95 -5.94 6.46
N ARG A 19 68.13 -7.18 6.02
CA ARG A 19 67.05 -8.16 5.89
C ARG A 19 66.55 -8.64 7.24
N GLU A 20 67.46 -8.96 8.16
CA GLU A 20 67.10 -9.37 9.53
C GLU A 20 66.36 -8.23 10.27
N ASP A 21 66.81 -6.99 10.09
CA ASP A 21 66.11 -5.79 10.59
C ASP A 21 64.71 -5.64 10.01
N ARG A 22 64.54 -5.84 8.69
CA ARG A 22 63.23 -5.77 8.02
C ARG A 22 62.26 -6.81 8.57
N ILE A 23 62.71 -8.05 8.76
CA ILE A 23 61.91 -9.14 9.34
C ILE A 23 61.52 -8.84 10.78
N ASN A 24 62.47 -8.36 11.59
CA ASN A 24 62.21 -8.01 12.99
C ASN A 24 61.21 -6.84 13.10
N ARG A 25 61.36 -5.83 12.25
CA ARG A 25 60.39 -4.72 12.14
C ARG A 25 59.01 -5.23 11.73
N PHE A 26 58.93 -6.11 10.74
CA PHE A 26 57.66 -6.69 10.30
C PHE A 26 56.95 -7.45 11.43
N LYS A 27 57.65 -8.36 12.12
CA LYS A 27 57.07 -9.11 13.26
C LYS A 27 56.58 -8.18 14.38
N LYS A 28 57.31 -7.09 14.66
CA LYS A 28 56.91 -6.08 15.65
C LYS A 28 55.63 -5.35 15.24
N GLU A 29 55.52 -4.89 13.99
CA GLU A 29 54.32 -4.22 13.48
C GLU A 29 53.11 -5.16 13.40
N VAL A 30 53.31 -6.40 12.93
CA VAL A 30 52.27 -7.45 12.92
C VAL A 30 51.65 -7.61 14.31
N LYS A 31 52.49 -7.75 15.36
CA LYS A 31 52.00 -7.87 16.73
C LYS A 31 51.32 -6.60 17.24
N LYS A 32 51.84 -5.42 16.89
CA LYS A 32 51.28 -4.12 17.28
C LYS A 32 49.87 -3.88 16.71
N GLU A 33 49.63 -4.35 15.49
CA GLU A 33 48.34 -4.28 14.80
C GLU A 33 47.42 -5.47 15.15
N ASN A 34 47.78 -6.24 16.18
CA ASN A 34 47.11 -7.43 16.67
C ASN A 34 46.94 -8.58 15.64
N TYR A 35 47.88 -8.72 14.71
CA TYR A 35 47.94 -9.89 13.84
C TYR A 35 48.81 -10.98 14.48
N LYS A 36 48.44 -12.24 14.25
CA LYS A 36 49.26 -13.40 14.56
C LYS A 36 50.09 -13.77 13.34
N PHE A 37 51.41 -13.69 13.48
CA PHE A 37 52.36 -14.26 12.51
C PHE A 37 52.29 -15.78 12.56
N VAL A 38 52.14 -16.44 11.40
CA VAL A 38 52.10 -17.91 11.29
C VAL A 38 53.43 -18.42 10.77
N ASP A 39 53.80 -18.08 9.53
CA ASP A 39 55.05 -18.50 8.91
C ASP A 39 55.44 -17.60 7.72
N PHE A 40 56.64 -17.75 7.19
CA PHE A 40 57.05 -17.19 5.91
C PHE A 40 56.77 -18.17 4.77
N VAL A 41 56.23 -17.66 3.66
CA VAL A 41 56.11 -18.42 2.40
C VAL A 41 57.35 -18.19 1.56
N THR A 42 57.81 -16.93 1.50
CA THR A 42 59.05 -16.52 0.82
C THR A 42 59.78 -15.48 1.66
N GLU A 43 60.92 -15.00 1.18
CA GLU A 43 61.68 -13.93 1.83
C GLU A 43 60.94 -12.59 1.90
N GLU A 44 59.86 -12.43 1.13
CA GLU A 44 59.06 -11.19 1.05
C GLU A 44 57.62 -11.39 1.52
N ARG A 45 57.16 -12.64 1.65
CA ARG A 45 55.75 -12.97 1.89
C ARG A 45 55.58 -13.82 3.14
N ALA A 46 54.58 -13.45 3.94
CA ALA A 46 54.26 -14.10 5.21
C ALA A 46 52.79 -14.49 5.28
N VAL A 47 52.49 -15.55 6.03
CA VAL A 47 51.13 -15.96 6.39
C VAL A 47 50.77 -15.33 7.73
N LEU A 48 49.67 -14.58 7.75
CA LEU A 48 49.13 -13.93 8.95
C LEU A 48 47.71 -14.42 9.25
N GLN A 49 47.29 -14.29 10.50
CA GLN A 49 45.91 -14.46 10.95
C GLN A 49 45.48 -13.24 11.76
N CYS A 50 44.29 -12.69 11.51
CA CYS A 50 43.76 -11.55 12.27
C CYS A 50 42.97 -12.00 13.50
N GLU A 51 42.72 -11.09 14.45
CA GLU A 51 41.96 -11.39 15.69
C GLU A 51 40.50 -11.82 15.46
N LYS A 52 39.90 -11.43 14.33
CA LYS A 52 38.51 -11.79 14.00
C LYS A 52 38.35 -13.26 13.59
N PHE A 53 39.35 -14.10 13.84
CA PHE A 53 39.39 -15.53 13.51
C PHE A 53 39.11 -15.86 12.04
N HIS A 54 39.27 -14.89 11.14
CA HIS A 54 39.29 -15.11 9.70
C HIS A 54 40.40 -16.08 9.30
N ASP A 55 40.24 -16.65 8.10
CA ASP A 55 41.23 -17.57 7.54
C ASP A 55 42.61 -16.93 7.45
N LYS A 56 43.63 -17.78 7.60
CA LYS A 56 45.02 -17.38 7.38
C LYS A 56 45.18 -16.88 5.96
N TYR A 57 45.90 -15.78 5.79
CA TYR A 57 46.12 -15.19 4.47
C TYR A 57 47.59 -14.84 4.28
N GLU A 58 48.04 -14.96 3.05
CA GLU A 58 49.39 -14.57 2.64
C GLU A 58 49.44 -13.07 2.30
N VAL A 59 50.50 -12.39 2.75
CA VAL A 59 50.73 -10.97 2.50
C VAL A 59 52.19 -10.70 2.20
N ASP A 60 52.42 -9.79 1.25
CA ASP A 60 53.74 -9.21 1.03
C ASP A 60 54.08 -8.21 2.14
N MET A 61 55.31 -8.28 2.67
CA MET A 61 55.74 -7.42 3.78
C MET A 61 55.68 -5.92 3.44
N SER A 62 56.03 -5.52 2.22
CA SER A 62 55.90 -4.13 1.80
C SER A 62 54.43 -3.72 1.74
N LYS A 63 53.56 -4.56 1.18
CA LYS A 63 52.11 -4.28 1.16
C LYS A 63 51.52 -4.14 2.55
N PHE A 64 52.01 -4.89 3.54
CA PHE A 64 51.58 -4.72 4.93
C PHE A 64 52.02 -3.37 5.50
N PHE A 65 53.26 -2.93 5.21
CA PHE A 65 53.74 -1.59 5.60
C PHE A 65 52.97 -0.46 4.91
N ASP A 66 52.53 -0.67 3.66
CA ASP A 66 51.70 0.27 2.90
C ASP A 66 50.24 0.33 3.38
N GLY A 67 49.88 -0.38 4.46
CA GLY A 67 48.53 -0.39 5.03
C GLY A 67 47.66 -1.56 4.58
N GLY A 68 48.22 -2.53 3.86
CA GLY A 68 47.56 -3.80 3.54
C GLY A 68 47.24 -4.58 4.81
N ARG A 69 46.00 -5.07 4.92
CA ARG A 69 45.44 -5.77 6.10
C ARG A 69 44.62 -6.97 5.65
N CYS A 70 43.99 -7.67 6.60
CA CYS A 70 43.15 -8.84 6.31
C CYS A 70 42.13 -8.55 5.18
N PRO A 71 42.18 -9.31 4.07
CA PRO A 71 41.24 -9.13 2.95
C PRO A 71 39.78 -9.33 3.37
N GLN A 72 39.50 -10.30 4.25
CA GLN A 72 38.16 -10.57 4.76
C GLN A 72 37.62 -9.38 5.57
N CYS A 73 38.43 -8.77 6.45
CA CYS A 73 38.06 -7.54 7.16
C CYS A 73 37.76 -6.38 6.19
N ALA A 74 38.57 -6.23 5.13
CA ALA A 74 38.37 -5.17 4.13
C ALA A 74 37.11 -5.40 3.28
N ILE A 75 36.75 -6.67 2.99
CA ILE A 75 35.49 -7.03 2.35
C ILE A 75 34.32 -6.68 3.27
N GLN A 76 34.38 -7.07 4.55
CA GLN A 76 33.34 -6.79 5.53
C GLN A 76 33.10 -5.28 5.67
N LYS A 77 34.16 -4.50 5.84
CA LYS A 77 34.07 -3.02 5.95
C LYS A 77 33.46 -2.38 4.70
N ARG A 78 33.80 -2.86 3.50
CA ARG A 78 33.20 -2.38 2.25
C ARG A 78 31.71 -2.75 2.15
N ALA A 79 31.33 -3.93 2.63
CA ALA A 79 29.94 -4.35 2.67
C ALA A 79 29.13 -3.52 3.67
N ASP A 80 29.67 -3.29 4.87
CA ASP A 80 29.04 -2.49 5.92
C ASP A 80 28.81 -1.05 5.45
N ASN A 81 29.81 -0.43 4.82
CA ASN A 81 29.69 0.92 4.25
C ASN A 81 28.66 1.05 3.12
N LYS A 82 28.27 -0.07 2.47
CA LYS A 82 27.27 -0.08 1.39
C LYS A 82 25.86 -0.41 1.88
N ARG A 83 25.71 -0.95 3.09
CA ARG A 83 24.40 -1.36 3.63
C ARG A 83 23.74 -0.15 4.30
N HIS A 84 22.46 0.05 4.03
CA HIS A 84 21.68 1.03 4.78
C HIS A 84 21.47 0.54 6.22
N THR A 85 21.42 1.47 7.17
CA THR A 85 21.09 1.15 8.56
C THR A 85 19.62 0.75 8.67
N ILE A 86 19.28 -0.03 9.70
CA ILE A 86 17.88 -0.39 9.98
C ILE A 86 17.02 0.85 10.20
N ASP A 87 17.58 1.90 10.83
CA ASP A 87 16.88 3.17 11.05
C ASP A 87 16.55 3.88 9.75
N PHE A 88 17.49 3.91 8.79
CA PHE A 88 17.24 4.45 7.46
C PHE A 88 16.13 3.68 6.75
N ILE A 89 16.19 2.34 6.80
CA ILE A 89 15.19 1.47 6.16
C ILE A 89 13.80 1.70 6.76
N LYS A 90 13.72 1.76 8.09
CA LYS A 90 12.48 2.03 8.81
C LYS A 90 11.92 3.40 8.43
N ASN A 91 12.76 4.45 8.47
CA ASN A 91 12.34 5.80 8.11
C ASN A 91 11.81 5.87 6.67
N HIS A 92 12.49 5.20 5.75
CA HIS A 92 12.10 5.17 4.35
C HIS A 92 10.76 4.45 4.12
N ILE A 93 10.57 3.28 4.74
CA ILE A 93 9.33 2.50 4.61
C ILE A 93 8.15 3.27 5.22
N GLU A 94 8.30 3.76 6.46
CA GLU A 94 7.19 4.31 7.25
C GLU A 94 6.81 5.74 6.88
N PHE A 95 7.78 6.58 6.49
CA PHE A 95 7.54 8.01 6.29
C PHE A 95 7.83 8.47 4.85
N GLU A 96 9.04 8.25 4.34
CA GLU A 96 9.46 8.86 3.05
C GLU A 96 8.75 8.26 1.84
N SER A 97 8.39 6.98 1.89
CA SER A 97 7.75 6.31 0.76
C SER A 97 6.32 6.83 0.49
N GLY A 98 5.70 7.52 1.46
CA GLY A 98 4.32 7.98 1.37
C GLY A 98 3.30 6.85 1.23
N THR A 99 3.69 5.60 1.50
CA THR A 99 2.86 4.41 1.26
C THR A 99 1.99 4.02 2.45
N GLY A 100 2.27 4.52 3.66
CA GLY A 100 1.60 4.11 4.89
C GLY A 100 1.97 2.70 5.36
N TYR A 101 3.11 2.17 4.91
CA TYR A 101 3.56 0.82 5.25
C TYR A 101 4.30 0.82 6.57
N LYS A 102 4.28 -0.30 7.31
CA LYS A 102 4.94 -0.44 8.61
C LYS A 102 5.95 -1.59 8.60
N LEU A 103 7.12 -1.36 9.17
CA LEU A 103 8.13 -2.40 9.32
C LEU A 103 7.90 -3.16 10.63
N LEU A 104 7.70 -4.47 10.54
CA LEU A 104 7.34 -5.32 11.69
C LEU A 104 8.53 -6.04 12.32
N ASN A 105 9.70 -6.06 11.69
CA ASN A 105 10.90 -6.68 12.23
C ASN A 105 12.13 -5.77 12.09
N SER A 106 13.06 -5.91 13.05
CA SER A 106 14.33 -5.18 13.09
C SER A 106 15.53 -6.04 12.66
N ASP A 107 15.30 -7.30 12.30
CA ASP A 107 16.36 -8.25 11.93
C ASP A 107 16.89 -7.96 10.51
N TYR A 108 17.83 -7.02 10.42
CA TYR A 108 18.47 -6.65 9.17
C TYR A 108 19.98 -6.88 9.24
N GLN A 109 20.44 -7.92 8.54
CA GLN A 109 21.87 -8.26 8.47
C GLN A 109 22.50 -7.85 7.13
N SER A 110 21.69 -7.67 6.10
CA SER A 110 22.12 -7.38 4.72
C SER A 110 20.94 -6.94 3.86
N ASN A 111 21.22 -6.35 2.70
CA ASN A 111 20.20 -5.93 1.72
C ASN A 111 19.30 -7.07 1.20
N LEU A 112 19.69 -8.33 1.39
CA LEU A 112 18.91 -9.53 1.04
C LEU A 112 18.11 -10.09 2.22
N SER A 113 18.26 -9.51 3.43
CA SER A 113 17.51 -9.93 4.62
C SER A 113 16.03 -9.77 4.38
N LYS A 114 15.25 -10.72 4.92
CA LYS A 114 13.80 -10.69 4.83
C LYS A 114 13.25 -9.67 5.83
N LEU A 115 12.65 -8.63 5.30
CA LEU A 115 11.84 -7.65 6.01
C LEU A 115 10.39 -8.13 6.04
N LYS A 116 9.75 -8.10 7.20
CA LYS A 116 8.30 -8.27 7.39
C LYS A 116 7.67 -6.88 7.37
N ILE A 117 6.79 -6.64 6.41
CA ILE A 117 6.15 -5.34 6.19
C ILE A 117 4.63 -5.53 6.22
N GLU A 118 3.94 -4.61 6.88
CA GLU A 118 2.48 -4.45 6.81
C GLU A 118 2.16 -3.30 5.85
N CYS A 119 1.27 -3.51 4.87
CA CYS A 119 0.82 -2.43 3.99
C CYS A 119 -0.32 -1.61 4.59
N ASP A 120 -0.66 -0.48 3.96
CA ASP A 120 -1.82 0.37 4.26
C ASP A 120 -3.16 -0.39 4.35
N LYS A 121 -3.33 -1.44 3.56
CA LYS A 121 -4.53 -2.32 3.59
C LYS A 121 -4.46 -3.45 4.64
N GLY A 122 -3.46 -3.43 5.52
CA GLY A 122 -3.28 -4.41 6.61
C GLY A 122 -2.71 -5.77 6.19
N HIS A 123 -2.18 -5.93 4.96
CA HIS A 123 -1.55 -7.18 4.56
C HIS A 123 -0.12 -7.29 5.09
N ILE A 124 0.19 -8.40 5.75
CA ILE A 124 1.53 -8.73 6.22
C ILE A 124 2.24 -9.62 5.19
N TYR A 125 3.40 -9.19 4.72
CA TYR A 125 4.20 -9.95 3.75
C TYR A 125 5.70 -9.81 4.01
N THR A 126 6.49 -10.68 3.37
CA THR A 126 7.95 -10.62 3.43
C THR A 126 8.55 -10.15 2.11
N THR A 127 9.55 -9.28 2.19
CA THR A 127 10.33 -8.81 1.03
C THR A 127 11.76 -8.50 1.47
N ASN A 128 12.63 -8.05 0.57
CA ASN A 128 13.94 -7.50 0.93
C ASN A 128 14.02 -6.01 0.58
N PHE A 129 15.00 -5.30 1.14
CA PHE A 129 15.09 -3.85 0.95
C PHE A 129 15.37 -3.47 -0.50
N ILE A 130 16.18 -4.24 -1.23
CA ILE A 130 16.47 -3.97 -2.65
C ILE A 130 15.19 -4.00 -3.50
N ASN A 131 14.34 -5.00 -3.31
CA ASN A 131 13.09 -5.12 -4.05
C ASN A 131 12.13 -3.98 -3.70
N PHE A 132 12.06 -3.60 -2.42
CA PHE A 132 11.21 -2.50 -1.98
C PHE A 132 11.68 -1.14 -2.51
N TYR A 133 12.98 -0.86 -2.41
CA TYR A 133 13.61 0.42 -2.72
C TYR A 133 13.91 0.58 -4.22
N ASN A 134 14.75 -0.30 -4.80
CA ASN A 134 15.18 -0.19 -6.19
C ASN A 134 14.10 -0.63 -7.18
N ASN A 135 13.52 -1.82 -6.96
CA ASN A 135 12.53 -2.39 -7.89
C ASN A 135 11.12 -1.85 -7.64
N LYS A 136 10.96 -0.95 -6.66
CA LYS A 136 9.68 -0.35 -6.26
C LYS A 136 8.56 -1.39 -6.06
N SER A 137 8.92 -2.61 -5.66
CA SER A 137 7.96 -3.67 -5.39
C SER A 137 7.14 -3.30 -4.15
N ARG A 138 5.84 -3.51 -4.22
CA ARG A 138 4.89 -3.21 -3.15
C ARG A 138 4.20 -4.49 -2.69
N CYS A 139 3.13 -4.34 -1.91
CA CYS A 139 2.40 -5.46 -1.36
C CYS A 139 1.93 -6.44 -2.47
N PRO A 140 2.38 -7.72 -2.46
CA PRO A 140 2.06 -8.69 -3.49
C PRO A 140 0.59 -9.12 -3.47
N TYR A 141 -0.07 -8.99 -2.31
CA TYR A 141 -1.50 -9.17 -2.15
C TYR A 141 -2.28 -8.06 -2.87
N CYS A 142 -1.91 -6.80 -2.65
CA CYS A 142 -2.50 -5.66 -3.36
C CYS A 142 -2.28 -5.74 -4.88
N ALA A 143 -1.13 -6.24 -5.32
CA ALA A 143 -0.83 -6.48 -6.72
C ALA A 143 -1.55 -7.70 -7.32
N GLY A 144 -2.21 -8.53 -6.49
CA GLY A 144 -2.90 -9.74 -6.93
C GLY A 144 -1.95 -10.86 -7.41
N VAL A 145 -0.68 -10.81 -7.04
CA VAL A 145 0.34 -11.82 -7.38
C VAL A 145 0.23 -13.03 -6.45
N VAL A 146 -0.05 -12.78 -5.17
CA VAL A 146 -0.20 -13.82 -4.15
C VAL A 146 -1.69 -14.01 -3.84
N LYS A 147 -2.09 -15.28 -3.70
CA LYS A 147 -3.45 -15.66 -3.31
C LYS A 147 -3.65 -15.42 -1.82
N TYR A 148 -4.84 -14.96 -1.46
CA TYR A 148 -5.25 -14.82 -0.08
C TYR A 148 -5.57 -16.18 0.55
N THR A 149 -5.42 -16.31 1.87
CA THR A 149 -5.92 -17.49 2.57
C THR A 149 -7.43 -17.40 2.71
N TYR A 150 -8.09 -18.55 2.84
CA TYR A 150 -9.54 -18.60 3.06
C TYR A 150 -9.95 -17.82 4.31
N GLU A 151 -9.17 -17.95 5.38
CA GLU A 151 -9.40 -17.31 6.68
C GLU A 151 -9.33 -15.78 6.55
N TYR A 152 -8.37 -15.26 5.79
CA TYR A 152 -8.26 -13.83 5.54
C TYR A 152 -9.45 -13.31 4.72
N VAL A 153 -9.83 -14.03 3.66
CA VAL A 153 -10.97 -13.67 2.81
C VAL A 153 -12.26 -13.65 3.64
N LYS A 154 -12.46 -14.66 4.48
CA LYS A 154 -13.60 -14.77 5.39
C LYS A 154 -13.65 -13.59 6.36
N TRP A 155 -12.57 -13.37 7.11
CA TRP A 155 -12.47 -12.25 8.06
C TRP A 155 -12.73 -10.89 7.37
N TYR A 156 -12.13 -10.67 6.20
CA TYR A 156 -12.27 -9.41 5.48
C TYR A 156 -13.71 -9.17 5.05
N ILE A 157 -14.40 -10.17 4.48
CA ILE A 157 -15.80 -10.04 4.07
C ILE A 157 -16.70 -9.79 5.29
N GLU A 158 -16.50 -10.55 6.37
CA GLU A 158 -17.27 -10.43 7.61
C GLU A 158 -17.08 -9.08 8.32
N SER A 159 -15.90 -8.47 8.20
CA SER A 159 -15.66 -7.12 8.74
C SER A 159 -16.50 -6.00 8.10
N PHE A 160 -17.16 -6.26 6.97
CA PHE A 160 -18.08 -5.33 6.32
C PHE A 160 -19.56 -5.74 6.45
N GLY A 161 -19.91 -6.62 7.41
CA GLY A 161 -21.30 -7.07 7.61
C GLY A 161 -21.77 -8.07 6.54
N HIS A 162 -20.86 -8.76 5.86
CA HIS A 162 -21.20 -9.78 4.88
C HIS A 162 -20.77 -11.17 5.36
N GLU A 163 -21.59 -12.19 5.12
CA GLU A 163 -21.26 -13.59 5.41
C GLU A 163 -20.66 -14.25 4.17
N LEU A 164 -19.52 -14.92 4.30
CA LEU A 164 -18.93 -15.73 3.23
C LEU A 164 -19.57 -17.12 3.19
N ILE A 165 -20.44 -17.38 2.20
CA ILE A 165 -21.13 -18.66 2.03
C ILE A 165 -20.21 -19.73 1.42
N SER A 166 -19.35 -19.33 0.49
CA SER A 166 -18.42 -20.26 -0.16
C SER A 166 -17.50 -20.92 0.87
N LYS A 167 -17.42 -22.26 0.84
CA LYS A 167 -16.54 -23.07 1.71
C LYS A 167 -15.10 -23.16 1.22
N LYS A 168 -14.83 -22.70 -0.01
CA LYS A 168 -13.53 -22.74 -0.66
C LYS A 168 -13.25 -21.43 -1.37
N TYR A 169 -11.98 -21.06 -1.42
CA TYR A 169 -11.46 -19.89 -2.13
C TYR A 169 -10.25 -20.32 -2.96
N GLU A 170 -10.26 -20.00 -4.25
CA GLU A 170 -9.18 -20.40 -5.16
C GLU A 170 -8.20 -19.27 -5.48
N ASN A 171 -8.73 -18.07 -5.77
CA ASN A 171 -7.97 -16.86 -6.09
C ASN A 171 -8.88 -15.62 -6.10
N ASN A 172 -8.32 -14.43 -6.34
CA ASN A 172 -9.08 -13.17 -6.27
C ASN A 172 -9.98 -12.91 -7.49
N ARG A 173 -9.90 -13.74 -8.54
CA ARG A 173 -10.73 -13.69 -9.76
C ARG A 173 -11.82 -14.76 -9.76
N SER A 174 -11.66 -15.83 -8.97
CA SER A 174 -12.69 -16.85 -8.83
C SER A 174 -13.92 -16.30 -8.10
N GLY A 175 -15.09 -16.72 -8.55
CA GLY A 175 -16.36 -16.40 -7.91
C GLY A 175 -16.43 -16.94 -6.48
N ILE A 176 -16.99 -16.13 -5.59
CA ILE A 176 -17.34 -16.47 -4.21
C ILE A 176 -18.78 -16.01 -3.97
N MET A 177 -19.53 -16.82 -3.22
CA MET A 177 -20.88 -16.50 -2.78
C MET A 177 -20.83 -15.77 -1.45
N VAL A 178 -21.47 -14.60 -1.39
CA VAL A 178 -21.57 -13.78 -0.18
C VAL A 178 -23.03 -13.44 0.11
N ARG A 179 -23.39 -13.37 1.39
CA ARG A 179 -24.69 -12.89 1.88
C ARG A 179 -24.51 -11.56 2.58
N CYS A 180 -25.36 -10.56 2.32
CA CYS A 180 -25.36 -9.31 3.10
C CYS A 180 -26.32 -9.37 4.30
N GLU A 181 -26.27 -8.35 5.17
CA GLU A 181 -27.19 -8.22 6.33
C GLU A 181 -28.67 -8.22 5.95
N ARG A 182 -29.02 -7.74 4.74
CA ARG A 182 -30.39 -7.79 4.21
C ARG A 182 -30.77 -9.16 3.64
N GLY A 183 -29.92 -10.17 3.77
CA GLY A 183 -30.17 -11.53 3.32
C GLY A 183 -29.91 -11.80 1.83
N HIS A 184 -29.48 -10.80 1.05
CA HIS A 184 -29.18 -10.99 -0.37
C HIS A 184 -27.94 -11.87 -0.56
N GLU A 185 -28.11 -12.95 -1.31
CA GLU A 185 -27.01 -13.81 -1.76
C GLU A 185 -26.60 -13.43 -3.17
N SER A 186 -25.30 -13.25 -3.39
CA SER A 186 -24.78 -12.93 -4.71
C SER A 186 -23.39 -13.49 -4.94
N GLU A 187 -23.13 -13.84 -6.21
CA GLU A 187 -21.80 -14.20 -6.65
C GLU A 187 -20.98 -12.91 -6.90
N THR A 188 -19.80 -12.85 -6.32
CA THR A 188 -18.84 -11.76 -6.53
C THR A 188 -17.43 -12.33 -6.58
N THR A 189 -16.43 -11.48 -6.84
CA THR A 189 -15.03 -11.88 -6.70
C THR A 189 -14.41 -11.14 -5.52
N PHE A 190 -13.43 -11.78 -4.86
CA PHE A 190 -12.71 -11.11 -3.78
C PHE A 190 -11.99 -9.84 -4.27
N GLY A 191 -11.49 -9.85 -5.52
CA GLY A 191 -10.90 -8.68 -6.15
C GLY A 191 -11.87 -7.50 -6.29
N SER A 192 -13.14 -7.75 -6.64
CA SER A 192 -14.18 -6.71 -6.65
C SER A 192 -14.49 -6.21 -5.25
N PHE A 193 -14.53 -7.11 -4.27
CA PHE A 193 -14.78 -6.75 -2.86
C PHE A 193 -13.68 -5.82 -2.30
N LEU A 194 -12.41 -6.10 -2.62
CA LEU A 194 -11.26 -5.25 -2.26
C LEU A 194 -11.31 -3.85 -2.89
N LYS A 195 -12.03 -3.67 -4.01
CA LYS A 195 -12.24 -2.37 -4.67
C LYS A 195 -13.39 -1.55 -4.06
N GLY A 196 -14.07 -2.08 -3.04
CA GLY A 196 -15.20 -1.42 -2.41
C GLY A 196 -16.55 -1.81 -2.99
N HIS A 197 -16.63 -2.72 -3.96
CA HIS A 197 -17.93 -3.24 -4.39
C HIS A 197 -18.54 -4.11 -3.30
N ARG A 198 -19.83 -3.92 -3.04
CA ARG A 198 -20.62 -4.63 -2.03
C ARG A 198 -21.86 -5.24 -2.69
N CYS A 199 -22.89 -5.56 -1.90
CA CYS A 199 -24.13 -6.11 -2.43
C CYS A 199 -24.79 -5.16 -3.44
N ARG A 200 -24.91 -5.61 -4.69
CA ARG A 200 -25.53 -4.85 -5.78
C ARG A 200 -27.02 -4.65 -5.56
N LEU A 201 -27.70 -5.62 -4.95
CA LEU A 201 -29.13 -5.53 -4.65
C LEU A 201 -29.41 -4.45 -3.60
N CYS A 202 -28.64 -4.41 -2.51
CA CYS A 202 -28.72 -3.30 -1.54
C CYS A 202 -28.49 -1.95 -2.22
N SER A 203 -27.45 -1.82 -3.04
CA SER A 203 -27.17 -0.57 -3.76
C SER A 203 -28.30 -0.16 -4.71
N TYR A 204 -29.04 -1.12 -5.27
CA TYR A 204 -30.19 -0.85 -6.14
C TYR A 204 -31.42 -0.43 -5.34
N GLU A 205 -31.65 -1.05 -4.19
CA GLU A 205 -32.72 -0.70 -3.26
C GLU A 205 -32.50 0.69 -2.66
N ASP A 206 -31.28 1.01 -2.23
CA ASP A 206 -30.96 2.29 -1.58
C ASP A 206 -31.21 3.50 -2.49
N VAL A 207 -31.31 3.28 -3.80
CA VAL A 207 -31.60 4.34 -4.77
C VAL A 207 -33.07 4.42 -5.19
N ARG A 208 -33.97 3.62 -4.60
CA ARG A 208 -35.41 3.58 -4.96
C ARG A 208 -36.31 3.22 -3.79
N GLY A 209 -37.62 3.42 -3.98
CA GLY A 209 -38.63 2.93 -3.06
C GLY A 209 -38.36 3.34 -1.62
N GLU A 210 -38.65 2.45 -0.68
CA GLU A 210 -38.61 2.76 0.75
C GLU A 210 -37.23 2.98 1.36
N TYR A 211 -36.20 2.46 0.70
CA TYR A 211 -34.82 2.57 1.17
C TYR A 211 -34.12 3.85 0.67
N HIS A 212 -34.73 4.60 -0.24
CA HIS A 212 -34.18 5.88 -0.71
C HIS A 212 -34.36 6.98 0.34
N HIS A 213 -33.30 7.73 0.68
CA HIS A 213 -33.35 8.79 1.71
C HIS A 213 -34.36 9.93 1.44
N ASN A 214 -34.68 10.20 0.16
CA ASN A 214 -35.77 11.12 -0.23
C ASN A 214 -37.17 10.48 -0.26
N TRP A 215 -37.32 9.21 0.11
CA TRP A 215 -38.63 8.56 0.17
C TRP A 215 -39.42 9.03 1.38
N LYS A 216 -40.58 9.61 1.11
CA LYS A 216 -41.51 10.12 2.12
C LYS A 216 -42.76 9.23 2.17
N GLY A 217 -42.58 7.94 2.46
CA GLY A 217 -43.68 7.03 2.76
C GLY A 217 -44.51 6.53 1.58
N GLY A 218 -44.00 6.61 0.34
CA GLY A 218 -44.61 5.89 -0.80
C GLY A 218 -46.05 6.29 -1.11
N VAL A 219 -46.43 7.51 -0.75
CA VAL A 219 -47.75 8.08 -1.01
C VAL A 219 -47.65 9.07 -2.15
N THR A 220 -48.52 8.94 -3.16
CA THR A 220 -48.72 10.02 -4.13
C THR A 220 -49.21 11.22 -3.33
N THR A 221 -48.40 12.27 -3.21
CA THR A 221 -48.80 13.51 -2.52
C THR A 221 -50.12 14.01 -3.13
N LEU A 222 -51.01 14.57 -2.32
CA LEU A 222 -52.30 15.11 -2.81
C LEU A 222 -52.08 16.00 -4.04
N ASN A 223 -51.05 16.84 -4.01
CA ASN A 223 -50.68 17.71 -5.12
C ASN A 223 -50.24 16.97 -6.38
N LYS A 224 -49.55 15.83 -6.27
CA LYS A 224 -49.16 15.01 -7.42
C LYS A 224 -50.40 14.36 -8.04
N PHE A 225 -51.28 13.78 -7.21
CA PHE A 225 -52.53 13.17 -7.65
C PHE A 225 -53.44 14.19 -8.37
N LEU A 226 -53.67 15.35 -7.76
CA LEU A 226 -54.50 16.41 -8.35
C LEU A 226 -53.92 16.93 -9.67
N ARG A 227 -52.59 16.98 -9.83
CA ARG A 227 -51.95 17.42 -11.10
C ARG A 227 -52.12 16.42 -12.23
N GLU A 228 -52.16 15.12 -11.93
CA GLU A 228 -52.38 14.06 -12.92
C GLU A 228 -53.81 14.10 -13.46
N LEU A 229 -54.80 14.43 -12.62
CA LEU A 229 -56.20 14.60 -13.02
C LEU A 229 -56.45 15.80 -13.96
N LEU A 230 -55.52 16.74 -14.05
CA LEU A 230 -55.64 17.93 -14.91
C LEU A 230 -55.14 17.71 -16.34
N HIS A 231 -54.65 16.51 -16.68
CA HIS A 231 -54.08 16.23 -17.99
C HIS A 231 -55.09 16.49 -19.12
N ASP A 232 -56.27 15.89 -19.02
CA ASP A 232 -57.31 15.99 -20.04
C ASP A 232 -57.80 17.43 -20.19
N TRP A 233 -58.02 18.12 -19.06
CA TRP A 233 -58.40 19.54 -19.07
C TRP A 233 -57.34 20.44 -19.73
N LYS A 234 -56.04 20.18 -19.49
CA LYS A 234 -54.96 20.95 -20.14
C LYS A 234 -54.93 20.72 -21.63
N GLU A 235 -55.10 19.47 -22.07
CA GLU A 235 -55.17 19.16 -23.49
C GLU A 235 -56.37 19.85 -24.15
N ASP A 236 -57.54 19.76 -23.54
CA ASP A 236 -58.76 20.39 -24.06
C ASP A 236 -58.62 21.91 -24.11
N SER A 237 -58.02 22.51 -23.09
CA SER A 237 -57.73 23.95 -23.06
C SER A 237 -56.76 24.36 -24.18
N LEU A 238 -55.71 23.57 -24.44
CA LEU A 238 -54.75 23.86 -25.52
C LEU A 238 -55.39 23.68 -26.91
N LYS A 239 -56.22 22.65 -27.10
CA LYS A 239 -56.97 22.43 -28.34
C LYS A 239 -57.95 23.56 -28.60
N ALA A 240 -58.67 24.02 -27.57
CA ALA A 240 -59.64 25.11 -27.69
C ALA A 240 -59.00 26.45 -28.11
N THR A 241 -57.76 26.73 -27.70
CA THR A 241 -57.02 27.94 -28.12
C THR A 241 -56.20 27.73 -29.40
N ASN A 242 -56.37 26.60 -30.09
CA ASN A 242 -55.55 26.20 -31.23
C ASN A 242 -54.04 26.33 -30.93
N TYR A 243 -53.64 25.89 -29.73
CA TYR A 243 -52.25 25.94 -29.25
C TYR A 243 -51.63 27.34 -29.35
N THR A 244 -52.43 28.39 -29.12
CA THR A 244 -52.01 29.79 -29.21
C THR A 244 -52.08 30.46 -27.83
N CYS A 245 -51.04 31.18 -27.45
CA CYS A 245 -50.95 31.89 -26.17
C CYS A 245 -51.74 33.20 -26.21
N ASP A 246 -52.70 33.39 -25.31
CA ASP A 246 -53.54 34.60 -25.25
C ASP A 246 -52.78 35.89 -24.91
N ILE A 247 -51.62 35.77 -24.25
CA ILE A 247 -50.80 36.93 -23.85
C ILE A 247 -49.84 37.35 -24.97
N THR A 248 -49.22 36.37 -25.63
CA THR A 248 -48.10 36.63 -26.56
C THR A 248 -48.45 36.39 -28.03
N GLY A 249 -49.60 35.76 -28.32
CA GLY A 249 -50.00 35.34 -29.67
C GLY A 249 -49.15 34.23 -30.27
N LYS A 250 -48.19 33.65 -29.52
CA LYS A 250 -47.31 32.59 -30.02
C LYS A 250 -48.06 31.26 -30.14
N ASN A 251 -47.81 30.55 -31.23
CA ASN A 251 -48.36 29.22 -31.54
C ASN A 251 -47.28 28.14 -31.43
N GLY A 252 -47.63 26.95 -30.92
CA GLY A 252 -46.74 25.79 -30.89
C GLY A 252 -46.70 25.07 -29.54
N TYR A 253 -45.49 24.70 -29.08
CA TYR A 253 -45.32 24.08 -27.77
C TYR A 253 -45.53 25.11 -26.65
N LEU A 254 -46.65 24.98 -25.94
CA LEU A 254 -47.02 25.83 -24.83
C LEU A 254 -47.13 25.01 -23.54
N GLU A 255 -46.55 25.52 -22.46
CA GLU A 255 -46.78 25.00 -21.13
C GLU A 255 -47.87 25.83 -20.43
N VAL A 256 -48.93 25.16 -19.98
CA VAL A 256 -49.99 25.80 -19.19
C VAL A 256 -49.41 26.12 -17.79
N HIS A 257 -49.02 27.37 -17.60
CA HIS A 257 -48.54 27.88 -16.32
C HIS A 257 -49.68 28.51 -15.51
N HIS A 258 -49.69 28.25 -14.21
CA HIS A 258 -50.61 28.90 -13.28
C HIS A 258 -50.01 30.23 -12.81
N LYS A 259 -50.83 31.27 -12.67
CA LYS A 259 -50.41 32.59 -12.18
C LYS A 259 -49.93 32.56 -10.71
N TYR A 260 -50.44 31.61 -9.94
CA TYR A 260 -50.07 31.39 -8.54
C TYR A 260 -49.53 29.96 -8.36
N PRO A 261 -48.68 29.72 -7.33
CA PRO A 261 -48.20 28.38 -7.01
C PRO A 261 -49.37 27.40 -6.84
N PHE A 262 -49.26 26.22 -7.45
CA PHE A 262 -50.33 25.21 -7.43
C PHE A 262 -50.78 24.83 -6.02
N HIS A 263 -49.85 24.72 -5.07
CA HIS A 263 -50.20 24.40 -3.69
C HIS A 263 -51.10 25.48 -3.05
N SER A 264 -50.96 26.75 -3.45
CA SER A 264 -51.79 27.83 -2.92
C SER A 264 -53.23 27.72 -3.43
N MET A 265 -53.40 27.39 -4.72
CA MET A 265 -54.73 27.16 -5.30
C MET A 265 -55.41 25.94 -4.68
N VAL A 266 -54.67 24.86 -4.45
CA VAL A 266 -55.21 23.67 -3.77
C VAL A 266 -55.65 24.02 -2.34
N SER A 267 -54.84 24.75 -1.58
CA SER A 267 -55.23 25.19 -0.23
C SER A 267 -56.48 26.06 -0.23
N GLU A 268 -56.61 27.00 -1.16
CA GLU A 268 -57.78 27.87 -1.31
C GLU A 268 -59.04 27.05 -1.59
N VAL A 269 -58.99 26.16 -2.60
CA VAL A 269 -60.12 25.29 -2.96
C VAL A 269 -60.53 24.37 -1.81
N LEU A 270 -59.57 23.81 -1.08
CA LEU A 270 -59.89 22.96 0.08
C LEU A 270 -60.58 23.74 1.21
N ILE A 271 -60.17 24.99 1.46
CA ILE A 271 -60.82 25.88 2.43
C ILE A 271 -62.25 26.18 1.99
N ASP A 272 -62.45 26.56 0.72
CA ASP A 272 -63.76 26.91 0.17
C ASP A 272 -64.74 25.72 0.21
N LEU A 273 -64.23 24.51 -0.02
CA LEU A 273 -65.02 23.27 0.05
C LEU A 273 -65.16 22.71 1.47
N ASN A 274 -64.57 23.35 2.47
CA ASN A 274 -64.52 22.89 3.86
C ASN A 274 -63.94 21.46 3.99
N ILE A 275 -62.91 21.15 3.20
CA ILE A 275 -62.19 19.88 3.20
C ILE A 275 -60.86 20.07 3.96
N THR A 276 -60.59 19.22 4.95
CA THR A 276 -59.32 19.25 5.67
C THR A 276 -58.15 18.94 4.73
N ASN A 277 -57.10 19.77 4.75
CA ASN A 277 -55.90 19.53 3.96
C ASN A 277 -55.06 18.40 4.60
N LYS A 278 -54.95 17.26 3.91
CA LYS A 278 -54.14 16.10 4.31
C LYS A 278 -53.02 15.88 3.28
N GLU A 279 -51.88 15.41 3.74
CA GLU A 279 -50.65 15.37 2.93
C GLU A 279 -50.73 14.33 1.80
N SER A 280 -51.39 13.20 2.04
CA SER A 280 -51.58 12.13 1.07
C SER A 280 -53.05 11.91 0.71
N VAL A 281 -53.27 11.34 -0.48
CA VAL A 281 -54.62 10.94 -0.93
C VAL A 281 -55.21 9.86 -0.03
N GLY A 282 -54.38 8.93 0.46
CA GLY A 282 -54.82 7.82 1.32
C GLY A 282 -55.39 8.30 2.66
N ASP A 283 -54.94 9.46 3.15
CA ASP A 283 -55.42 10.02 4.41
C ASP A 283 -56.88 10.49 4.32
N TYR A 284 -57.44 10.69 3.13
CA TYR A 284 -58.83 11.10 2.90
C TYR A 284 -59.85 9.95 2.97
N SER A 285 -59.36 8.72 3.05
CA SER A 285 -60.17 7.48 3.13
C SER A 285 -60.74 7.23 4.52
#